data_AF-A0A0D2NFI8-F1
#
_entry.id   AF-A0A0D2NFI8-F1
#
_cell.length_a   1.000
_cell.length_b   1.000
_cell.length_c   1.000
_cell.angle_alpha   90.00
_cell.angle_beta   90.00
_cell.angle_gamma   90.00
#
_symmetry.space_group_name_H-M   'P 1'
#
loop_
_entity.id
_entity.type
_entity.pdbx_description
1 polymer ?
#
loop_
_entity_poly.entity_id
_entity_poly.type
_entity_poly.pdbx_seq_one_letter_code
_entity_poly.pdbx_strand_id
1 'polypeptide(L)'
;MPDRYEHTDISDGEDIEGEALLISSPHVGLAEHSLPSSYQAPASLRLHDAKGKFEATLPTMAPSGVLYDFGGWLEIGDFIPSSPWSQSRKKVACFIMLVSFASISLFVSGAAVCHGSVLGIPLGRSDVSSATIQNSWGAYSPYHSAKPYTPPPANCQITQVNIIQRHGARVPTSGASANIAAAVTKLKGATSYTTDQLAFLVNYTYVLGNNGALLPFGGVQSKESGSEAYKRYSGIISPENPPFVRASSGVRVVESATNWTSGFALASDNIYNLPLSVILSESGNNTLDDNLCPNEGSSDPQTAIWAAIYGKSIAARLNAQAPGANLTAESIPQLMPLCAFETIANNATSPFCALFSAAEFEQFEYFMDLGKYYGTGAGASLGRVQGVGYVNELIARLTGTAVRDNTQTNRTLDAAPETFPLNRTFYADFSHDNQMVAIYTALGLFAQSAGDLDPARPDPARTWVASQLTPFSARMVTERLTCTGTGTRAARGESTWVRILVNDALQPLPFCGSGKDGMCTLSAFVESQIYAREDGQGDFEKCFAA
;
A
#
# COMPACT_ATOMS: atom_id res chain seq x y z
N MET A 1 -48.08 7.02 24.16
CA MET A 1 -48.89 6.46 25.26
C MET A 1 -48.96 4.96 25.06
N PRO A 2 -48.80 4.20 26.15
CA PRO A 2 -48.11 2.91 26.13
C PRO A 2 -49.02 1.76 26.58
N ASP A 3 -48.53 0.52 26.49
CA ASP A 3 -48.97 -0.52 27.43
C ASP A 3 -47.75 -1.14 28.13
N ARG A 4 -47.78 -0.97 29.45
CA ARG A 4 -46.96 -1.62 30.49
C ARG A 4 -47.55 -2.99 30.79
N TYR A 5 -46.72 -3.94 31.19
CA TYR A 5 -46.92 -4.90 32.29
C TYR A 5 -45.56 -5.60 32.50
N GLU A 6 -45.08 -6.02 33.66
CA GLU A 6 -45.18 -5.60 35.06
C GLU A 6 -44.04 -6.37 35.76
N HIS A 7 -43.51 -5.83 36.85
CA HIS A 7 -42.53 -6.48 37.72
C HIS A 7 -43.13 -7.69 38.46
N THR A 8 -42.32 -8.74 38.65
CA THR A 8 -42.38 -9.58 39.85
C THR A 8 -40.96 -9.87 40.35
N ASP A 9 -40.63 -9.31 41.51
CA ASP A 9 -39.56 -9.74 42.39
C ASP A 9 -39.97 -11.03 43.11
N ILE A 10 -39.10 -12.05 43.16
CA ILE A 10 -38.99 -12.97 44.30
C ILE A 10 -37.50 -13.26 44.55
N SER A 11 -37.20 -13.16 45.84
CA SER A 11 -35.98 -13.26 46.64
C SER A 11 -35.24 -14.61 46.66
N ASP A 12 -33.95 -14.47 47.03
CA ASP A 12 -33.09 -15.34 47.85
C ASP A 12 -32.47 -16.63 47.26
N GLY A 13 -31.12 -16.68 47.34
CA GLY A 13 -30.42 -17.89 47.79
C GLY A 13 -29.13 -18.28 47.06
N GLU A 14 -28.00 -17.96 47.68
CA GLU A 14 -26.72 -18.71 47.74
C GLU A 14 -25.69 -18.62 46.59
N ASP A 15 -24.73 -17.71 46.82
CA ASP A 15 -23.27 -17.88 46.82
C ASP A 15 -22.67 -19.21 46.30
N ILE A 16 -21.89 -19.11 45.22
CA ILE A 16 -20.64 -19.88 45.06
C ILE A 16 -19.56 -18.93 44.51
N GLU A 17 -18.59 -18.62 45.37
CA GLU A 17 -17.35 -17.93 45.02
C GLU A 17 -16.51 -18.77 44.05
N GLY A 18 -16.00 -18.11 43.00
CA GLY A 18 -15.02 -18.65 42.08
C GLY A 18 -14.04 -17.55 41.70
N GLU A 19 -12.89 -17.55 42.37
CA GLU A 19 -11.79 -16.58 42.24
C GLU A 19 -11.34 -16.39 40.78
N ALA A 20 -11.37 -15.14 40.30
CA ALA A 20 -10.65 -14.70 39.12
C ALA A 20 -9.45 -13.85 39.54
N LEU A 21 -8.25 -14.43 39.41
CA LEU A 21 -6.97 -13.77 39.59
C LEU A 21 -6.78 -12.68 38.51
N LEU A 22 -6.97 -11.42 38.89
CA LEU A 22 -6.52 -10.26 38.12
C LEU A 22 -5.08 -9.91 38.55
N ILE A 23 -4.11 -10.22 37.68
CA ILE A 23 -2.72 -9.76 37.85
C ILE A 23 -2.65 -8.33 37.30
N SER A 24 -2.77 -7.35 38.19
CA SER A 24 -2.41 -5.96 37.94
C SER A 24 -0.88 -5.81 37.94
N SER A 25 -0.30 -5.31 36.84
CA SER A 25 1.10 -4.83 36.83
C SER A 25 1.15 -3.33 37.14
N PRO A 26 2.15 -2.83 37.88
CA PRO A 26 2.04 -1.55 38.56
C PRO A 26 2.48 -0.36 37.70
N HIS A 27 1.73 0.73 37.83
CA HIS A 27 2.12 2.08 37.44
C HIS A 27 3.32 2.56 38.26
N VAL A 28 4.41 2.92 37.58
CA VAL A 28 5.50 3.70 38.16
C VAL A 28 5.20 5.18 37.90
N GLY A 29 4.73 5.87 38.93
CA GLY A 29 4.71 7.33 38.98
C GLY A 29 6.11 7.87 39.24
N LEU A 30 6.52 8.90 38.50
CA LEU A 30 7.69 9.69 38.83
C LEU A 30 7.25 11.13 39.09
N ALA A 31 7.56 11.55 40.31
CA ALA A 31 7.23 12.82 40.92
C ALA A 31 8.00 13.99 40.28
N GLU A 32 7.34 15.14 40.28
CA GLU A 32 7.93 16.45 40.05
C GLU A 32 8.96 16.78 41.14
N HIS A 33 10.18 17.11 40.72
CA HIS A 33 11.12 17.86 41.56
C HIS A 33 11.75 18.99 40.75
N SER A 34 11.58 20.20 41.28
CA SER A 34 12.13 21.46 40.78
C SER A 34 13.54 21.74 41.31
N LEU A 35 14.43 22.16 40.38
CA LEU A 35 15.68 22.97 40.49
C LEU A 35 16.97 22.27 41.00
N PRO A 36 18.20 22.67 40.56
CA PRO A 36 18.60 24.00 40.06
C PRO A 36 19.49 24.08 38.79
N SER A 37 19.67 25.33 38.37
CA SER A 37 20.55 25.87 37.32
C SER A 37 22.03 25.43 37.47
N SER A 38 22.72 25.36 36.33
CA SER A 38 24.17 25.19 36.09
C SER A 38 24.67 23.76 35.85
N TYR A 39 24.61 23.33 34.60
CA TYR A 39 25.59 22.40 34.03
C TYR A 39 25.96 22.88 32.62
N GLN A 40 27.22 23.25 32.43
CA GLN A 40 27.80 23.59 31.14
C GLN A 40 27.94 22.32 30.30
N ALA A 41 27.44 22.33 29.06
CA ALA A 41 27.69 21.28 28.09
C ALA A 41 29.14 21.37 27.55
N PRO A 42 29.86 20.25 27.35
CA PRO A 42 31.14 20.28 26.69
C PRO A 42 30.96 20.59 25.20
N ALA A 43 31.70 21.58 24.71
CA ALA A 43 31.83 21.89 23.29
C ALA A 43 32.74 20.85 22.60
N SER A 44 32.37 20.45 21.38
CA SER A 44 33.05 19.55 20.43
C SER A 44 32.79 18.04 20.56
N LEU A 45 32.29 17.46 19.45
CA LEU A 45 32.22 16.02 19.19
C LEU A 45 33.48 15.64 18.37
N ARG A 46 34.31 14.75 18.88
CA ARG A 46 35.47 14.19 18.15
C ARG A 46 35.12 12.80 17.63
N LEU A 47 35.33 12.55 16.34
CA LEU A 47 35.24 11.22 15.74
C LEU A 47 36.65 10.75 15.38
N HIS A 48 37.01 9.54 15.81
CA HIS A 48 38.25 8.86 15.43
C HIS A 48 37.96 7.75 14.43
N ASP A 49 38.82 7.57 13.44
CA ASP A 49 38.86 6.33 12.65
C ASP A 49 39.64 5.22 13.40
N ALA A 50 39.49 3.97 12.97
CA ALA A 50 40.07 2.79 13.63
C ALA A 50 41.62 2.72 13.58
N LYS A 51 42.33 3.75 13.12
CA LYS A 51 43.81 3.83 13.14
C LYS A 51 44.37 5.20 13.56
N GLY A 52 43.55 6.12 14.09
CA GLY A 52 43.98 7.22 14.93
C GLY A 52 44.85 8.30 14.28
N LYS A 53 44.70 8.59 12.97
CA LYS A 53 45.43 9.68 12.32
C LYS A 53 44.59 10.46 11.30
N PHE A 54 43.68 11.30 11.78
CA PHE A 54 43.34 12.60 11.17
C PHE A 54 42.38 13.38 12.10
N GLU A 55 42.47 14.71 12.14
CA GLU A 55 41.62 15.61 12.94
C GLU A 55 40.96 16.63 11.98
N ALA A 56 39.62 16.72 11.98
CA ALA A 56 38.88 17.69 11.18
C ALA A 56 37.76 18.33 12.01
N THR A 57 37.66 19.66 11.97
CA THR A 57 36.70 20.47 12.73
C THR A 57 35.73 21.13 11.75
N LEU A 58 34.43 20.88 11.89
CA LEU A 58 33.37 21.54 11.10
C LEU A 58 32.60 22.56 11.96
N PRO A 59 32.31 23.77 11.47
CA PRO A 59 31.52 24.75 12.21
C PRO A 59 30.02 24.51 12.06
N THR A 60 29.29 24.63 13.17
CA THR A 60 27.83 24.59 13.24
C THR A 60 27.23 25.98 12.95
N MET A 61 26.30 26.08 12.00
CA MET A 61 25.47 27.28 11.80
C MET A 61 24.14 27.16 12.56
N ALA A 62 23.77 28.24 13.25
CA ALA A 62 22.45 28.50 13.82
C ALA A 62 21.86 29.77 13.15
N PRO A 63 20.53 30.01 13.25
CA PRO A 63 19.75 30.71 12.24
C PRO A 63 19.56 32.19 12.53
N SER A 64 19.49 33.02 11.50
CA SER A 64 18.84 34.33 11.53
C SER A 64 18.50 34.81 10.13
N GLY A 65 17.28 35.30 9.97
CA GLY A 65 16.84 36.02 8.77
C GLY A 65 17.43 37.43 8.70
N VAL A 66 17.45 37.97 7.48
CA VAL A 66 17.03 39.33 7.07
C VAL A 66 17.55 39.56 5.64
N LEU A 67 16.65 40.11 4.82
CA LEU A 67 16.81 40.66 3.46
C LEU A 67 18.16 41.34 3.18
N TYR A 68 18.76 41.05 2.02
CA TYR A 68 19.32 42.09 1.13
C TYR A 68 19.24 41.66 -0.34
N ASP A 69 18.70 42.58 -1.13
CA ASP A 69 18.71 42.69 -2.59
C ASP A 69 20.14 42.99 -3.07
N PHE A 70 20.60 42.32 -4.14
CA PHE A 70 21.56 42.85 -5.11
C PHE A 70 21.49 42.04 -6.41
N GLY A 71 21.06 42.70 -7.48
CA GLY A 71 21.23 42.24 -8.85
C GLY A 71 22.70 42.22 -9.29
N GLY A 72 23.00 41.40 -10.30
CA GLY A 72 24.31 41.39 -10.94
C GLY A 72 24.49 40.18 -11.85
N TRP A 73 24.34 40.41 -13.16
CA TRP A 73 24.75 39.52 -14.23
C TRP A 73 26.26 39.31 -14.22
N LEU A 74 26.73 38.07 -14.43
CA LEU A 74 28.06 37.82 -15.02
C LEU A 74 28.16 36.38 -15.55
N GLU A 75 28.48 36.30 -16.84
CA GLU A 75 28.93 35.12 -17.57
C GLU A 75 30.24 34.56 -16.98
N ILE A 76 30.41 33.24 -17.04
CA ILE A 76 31.70 32.58 -16.82
C ILE A 76 31.95 31.61 -17.97
N GLY A 77 32.99 31.92 -18.74
CA GLY A 77 33.62 31.03 -19.70
C GLY A 77 34.63 30.08 -19.04
N ASP A 78 35.02 29.09 -19.83
CA ASP A 78 35.99 28.04 -19.54
C ASP A 78 37.37 28.54 -19.07
N PHE A 79 38.02 27.79 -18.16
CA PHE A 79 39.44 27.42 -18.33
C PHE A 79 39.90 26.26 -17.41
N ILE A 80 40.73 25.39 -18.00
CA ILE A 80 41.44 24.20 -17.49
C ILE A 80 42.79 24.62 -16.89
N PRO A 81 43.35 23.97 -15.84
CA PRO A 81 44.52 23.05 -15.98
C PRO A 81 44.59 21.97 -14.86
N SER A 82 45.41 20.91 -14.81
CA SER A 82 46.36 20.18 -15.65
C SER A 82 46.74 18.88 -14.90
N SER A 83 47.13 17.84 -15.66
CA SER A 83 47.60 16.45 -15.32
C SER A 83 48.81 16.34 -14.33
N PRO A 84 49.35 15.17 -13.85
CA PRO A 84 49.71 14.00 -14.71
C PRO A 84 50.00 12.56 -14.13
N TRP A 85 50.23 11.59 -15.07
CA TRP A 85 50.91 10.24 -15.01
C TRP A 85 50.34 9.10 -14.11
N SER A 86 50.34 7.79 -14.43
CA SER A 86 50.54 6.98 -15.66
C SER A 86 50.20 5.48 -15.41
N GLN A 87 49.95 4.73 -16.51
CA GLN A 87 50.01 3.25 -16.72
C GLN A 87 48.92 2.38 -16.04
N SER A 88 48.24 1.42 -16.70
CA SER A 88 48.54 0.63 -17.91
C SER A 88 47.24 -0.01 -18.48
N ARG A 89 47.15 -0.18 -19.82
CA ARG A 89 46.06 -0.86 -20.55
C ARG A 89 46.54 -2.19 -21.15
N LYS A 90 45.67 -3.21 -21.18
CA LYS A 90 45.74 -4.36 -22.09
C LYS A 90 44.80 -4.14 -23.28
N LYS A 91 45.26 -4.52 -24.48
CA LYS A 91 44.67 -4.30 -25.81
C LYS A 91 43.86 -5.52 -26.28
N VAL A 92 42.82 -5.30 -27.09
CA VAL A 92 42.40 -6.22 -28.18
C VAL A 92 41.96 -5.35 -29.37
N ALA A 93 42.47 -5.67 -30.56
CA ALA A 93 42.20 -5.02 -31.84
C ALA A 93 41.50 -6.02 -32.78
N CYS A 94 40.60 -5.56 -33.65
CA CYS A 94 40.02 -6.33 -34.75
C CYS A 94 40.37 -5.67 -36.09
N PHE A 95 40.80 -6.51 -37.03
CA PHE A 95 41.30 -6.16 -38.37
C PHE A 95 40.15 -5.92 -39.36
N ILE A 96 40.34 -4.96 -40.27
CA ILE A 96 39.57 -4.78 -41.50
C ILE A 96 40.53 -5.01 -42.68
N MET A 97 40.13 -5.83 -43.66
CA MET A 97 40.69 -5.82 -45.01
C MET A 97 39.59 -6.02 -46.06
N LEU A 98 39.67 -5.17 -47.08
CA LEU A 98 38.84 -5.10 -48.30
C LEU A 98 39.35 -6.06 -49.39
N VAL A 99 38.48 -6.41 -50.35
CA VAL A 99 38.61 -6.17 -51.82
C VAL A 99 37.86 -7.24 -52.66
N SER A 100 36.74 -6.77 -53.24
CA SER A 100 36.19 -6.83 -54.61
C SER A 100 36.31 -8.01 -55.61
N PHE A 101 35.22 -8.08 -56.40
CA PHE A 101 34.99 -8.57 -57.79
C PHE A 101 34.54 -10.02 -58.04
N ALA A 102 33.25 -10.19 -58.37
CA ALA A 102 32.80 -10.78 -59.64
C ALA A 102 31.28 -10.59 -59.86
N SER A 103 30.94 -10.14 -61.06
CA SER A 103 29.60 -9.83 -61.59
C SER A 103 28.94 -11.03 -62.27
N ILE A 104 27.59 -11.06 -62.31
CA ILE A 104 26.71 -11.34 -63.49
C ILE A 104 25.29 -11.77 -63.04
N SER A 105 24.34 -10.84 -63.23
CA SER A 105 23.02 -10.95 -63.89
C SER A 105 21.90 -11.93 -63.49
N LEU A 106 20.73 -11.30 -63.26
CA LEU A 106 19.36 -11.62 -63.72
C LEU A 106 18.58 -12.79 -63.08
N PHE A 107 17.40 -12.44 -62.51
CA PHE A 107 16.06 -13.09 -62.52
C PHE A 107 15.32 -12.72 -61.21
N VAL A 108 14.45 -11.70 -61.21
CA VAL A 108 12.97 -11.77 -61.33
C VAL A 108 12.29 -12.64 -60.25
N SER A 109 11.57 -11.94 -59.36
CA SER A 109 10.33 -12.32 -58.65
C SER A 109 10.31 -13.54 -57.72
N GLY A 110 10.02 -13.29 -56.44
CA GLY A 110 9.53 -14.33 -55.53
C GLY A 110 9.52 -13.87 -54.08
N ALA A 111 8.34 -13.54 -53.56
CA ALA A 111 8.12 -13.20 -52.16
C ALA A 111 8.46 -14.37 -51.23
N ALA A 112 9.25 -14.10 -50.19
CA ALA A 112 9.24 -14.84 -48.93
C ALA A 112 9.69 -13.90 -47.82
N VAL A 113 8.71 -13.28 -47.14
CA VAL A 113 8.95 -12.61 -45.86
C VAL A 113 9.27 -13.71 -44.85
N CYS A 114 10.56 -13.91 -44.57
CA CYS A 114 10.98 -14.66 -43.40
C CYS A 114 10.60 -13.84 -42.16
N HIS A 115 9.44 -14.13 -41.57
CA HIS A 115 9.19 -13.82 -40.17
C HIS A 115 10.20 -14.63 -39.36
N GLY A 116 11.29 -13.98 -38.95
CA GLY A 116 12.10 -14.47 -37.86
C GLY A 116 11.25 -14.46 -36.61
N SER A 117 10.58 -15.58 -36.32
CA SER A 117 10.07 -15.85 -34.99
C SER A 117 11.28 -15.87 -34.06
N VAL A 118 11.55 -14.76 -33.38
CA VAL A 118 12.28 -14.78 -32.12
C VAL A 118 11.38 -15.58 -31.19
N LEU A 119 11.59 -16.90 -31.17
CA LEU A 119 11.16 -17.74 -30.06
C LEU A 119 11.88 -17.17 -28.84
N GLY A 120 11.18 -16.29 -28.13
CA GLY A 120 11.53 -15.93 -26.77
C GLY A 120 11.66 -17.25 -26.03
N ILE A 121 12.88 -17.58 -25.65
CA ILE A 121 13.13 -18.63 -24.68
C ILE A 121 12.29 -18.22 -23.47
N PRO A 122 11.29 -19.03 -23.06
CA PRO A 122 10.59 -18.74 -21.82
C PRO A 122 11.68 -18.83 -20.75
N LEU A 123 12.00 -17.70 -20.12
CA LEU A 123 12.68 -17.75 -18.82
C LEU A 123 11.83 -18.71 -17.99
N GLY A 124 12.41 -19.86 -17.66
CA GLY A 124 11.73 -20.93 -16.97
C GLY A 124 11.01 -20.35 -15.77
N ARG A 125 9.67 -20.41 -15.81
CA ARG A 125 8.82 -20.08 -14.68
C ARG A 125 9.03 -21.20 -13.67
N SER A 126 10.11 -21.10 -12.91
CA SER A 126 10.34 -21.90 -11.70
C SER A 126 9.04 -21.85 -10.90
N ASP A 127 8.61 -23.02 -10.44
CA ASP A 127 7.34 -23.34 -9.78
C ASP A 127 6.96 -22.32 -8.68
N VAL A 128 6.48 -21.13 -9.08
CA VAL A 128 5.88 -20.13 -8.19
C VAL A 128 4.63 -20.80 -7.64
N SER A 129 4.45 -20.77 -6.31
CA SER A 129 3.26 -21.30 -5.63
C SER A 129 2.00 -21.12 -6.49
N SER A 130 1.18 -22.16 -6.61
CA SER A 130 -0.03 -22.10 -7.47
C SER A 130 -0.78 -20.78 -7.28
N ALA A 131 -1.34 -20.22 -8.36
CA ALA A 131 -2.04 -18.93 -8.30
C ALA A 131 -3.11 -18.88 -7.19
N THR A 132 -3.71 -20.02 -6.87
CA THR A 132 -4.62 -20.18 -5.72
C THR A 132 -3.96 -19.81 -4.39
N ILE A 133 -2.77 -20.34 -4.08
CA ILE A 133 -2.04 -20.03 -2.85
C ILE A 133 -1.60 -18.56 -2.85
N GLN A 134 -1.04 -18.08 -3.96
CA GLN A 134 -0.56 -16.70 -4.07
C GLN A 134 -1.67 -15.66 -3.86
N ASN A 135 -2.89 -15.96 -4.32
CA ASN A 135 -4.05 -15.09 -4.18
C ASN A 135 -4.76 -15.23 -2.81
N SER A 136 -4.22 -16.08 -1.92
CA SER A 136 -4.70 -16.28 -0.55
C SER A 136 -3.67 -15.85 0.50
N TRP A 137 -2.78 -14.90 0.14
CA TRP A 137 -1.83 -14.28 1.06
C TRP A 137 -2.36 -12.99 1.69
N GLY A 138 -3.66 -12.70 1.55
CA GLY A 138 -4.29 -11.47 2.00
C GLY A 138 -3.61 -10.24 1.40
N ALA A 139 -3.38 -9.24 2.25
CA ALA A 139 -2.66 -8.03 1.88
C ALA A 139 -1.17 -8.26 1.53
N TYR A 140 -0.62 -9.48 1.66
CA TYR A 140 0.74 -9.82 1.20
C TYR A 140 0.78 -10.39 -0.22
N SER A 141 -0.39 -10.62 -0.83
CA SER A 141 -0.48 -11.02 -2.22
C SER A 141 0.12 -9.93 -3.11
N PRO A 142 0.96 -10.27 -4.11
CA PRO A 142 1.29 -9.33 -5.17
C PRO A 142 0.03 -8.85 -5.89
N TYR A 143 0.08 -7.64 -6.44
CA TYR A 143 -1.00 -7.11 -7.25
C TYR A 143 -1.45 -8.12 -8.31
N HIS A 144 -2.76 -8.35 -8.35
CA HIS A 144 -3.45 -8.97 -9.44
C HIS A 144 -4.77 -8.22 -9.67
N SER A 145 -5.28 -8.30 -10.90
CA SER A 145 -6.58 -7.74 -11.23
C SER A 145 -7.67 -8.55 -10.50
N ALA A 146 -8.49 -7.89 -9.68
CA ALA A 146 -9.58 -8.54 -8.95
C ALA A 146 -10.70 -8.99 -9.91
N LYS A 147 -10.93 -8.22 -10.98
CA LYS A 147 -11.75 -8.57 -12.15
C LYS A 147 -11.21 -7.87 -13.38
N PRO A 148 -11.43 -8.43 -14.60
CA PRO A 148 -11.05 -7.75 -15.83
C PRO A 148 -11.57 -6.32 -15.89
N TYR A 149 -10.71 -5.40 -16.33
CA TYR A 149 -11.08 -4.01 -16.54
C TYR A 149 -12.26 -3.90 -17.51
N THR A 150 -13.26 -3.08 -17.14
CA THR A 150 -14.43 -2.79 -17.98
C THR A 150 -14.33 -1.35 -18.51
N PRO A 151 -14.15 -1.15 -19.84
CA PRO A 151 -14.15 0.18 -20.45
C PRO A 151 -15.45 0.95 -20.20
N PRO A 152 -15.45 2.29 -20.25
CA PRO A 152 -16.68 3.05 -20.12
C PRO A 152 -17.60 2.80 -21.32
N PRO A 153 -18.92 3.06 -21.20
CA PRO A 153 -19.83 2.97 -22.34
C PRO A 153 -19.35 3.81 -23.53
N ALA A 154 -19.63 3.36 -24.76
CA ALA A 154 -19.09 3.95 -25.99
C ALA A 154 -19.43 5.45 -26.16
N ASN A 155 -20.53 5.91 -25.56
CA ASN A 155 -20.97 7.30 -25.62
C ASN A 155 -20.40 8.16 -24.46
N CYS A 156 -19.56 7.59 -23.61
CA CYS A 156 -18.91 8.25 -22.48
C CYS A 156 -17.40 8.40 -22.72
N GLN A 157 -16.87 9.54 -22.34
CA GLN A 157 -15.43 9.84 -22.38
C GLN A 157 -14.96 10.17 -20.98
N ILE A 158 -13.84 9.58 -20.57
CA ILE A 158 -13.17 9.92 -19.31
C ILE A 158 -12.58 11.33 -19.47
N THR A 159 -12.82 12.21 -18.49
CA THR A 159 -12.35 13.59 -18.49
C THR A 159 -11.44 13.91 -17.29
N GLN A 160 -11.43 13.06 -16.27
CA GLN A 160 -10.47 13.13 -15.16
C GLN A 160 -10.28 11.76 -14.52
N VAL A 161 -9.10 11.50 -13.97
CA VAL A 161 -8.77 10.31 -13.19
C VAL A 161 -8.10 10.69 -11.86
N ASN A 162 -8.49 10.03 -10.79
CA ASN A 162 -7.83 10.07 -9.48
C ASN A 162 -7.43 8.65 -9.11
N ILE A 163 -6.13 8.41 -8.97
CA ILE A 163 -5.57 7.12 -8.57
C ILE A 163 -5.06 7.27 -7.14
N ILE A 164 -5.42 6.34 -6.25
CA ILE A 164 -4.68 6.09 -5.02
C ILE A 164 -4.09 4.69 -5.07
N GLN A 165 -2.79 4.59 -4.81
CA GLN A 165 -2.04 3.35 -4.92
C GLN A 165 -1.27 3.04 -3.64
N ARG A 166 -1.33 1.78 -3.19
CA ARG A 166 -0.49 1.27 -2.11
C ARG A 166 0.95 1.12 -2.59
N HIS A 167 1.91 1.26 -1.68
CA HIS A 167 3.28 0.85 -1.94
C HIS A 167 3.38 -0.60 -2.49
N GLY A 168 4.45 -0.88 -3.24
CA GLY A 168 4.74 -2.21 -3.77
C GLY A 168 5.16 -3.22 -2.69
N ALA A 169 5.48 -4.44 -3.12
CA ALA A 169 5.96 -5.49 -2.22
C ALA A 169 7.22 -5.07 -1.46
N ARG A 170 7.26 -5.44 -0.18
CA ARG A 170 8.28 -5.03 0.78
C ARG A 170 8.71 -6.20 1.66
N VAL A 171 9.81 -6.01 2.38
CA VAL A 171 10.16 -6.89 3.51
C VAL A 171 9.18 -6.67 4.68
N PRO A 172 9.13 -7.57 5.67
CA PRO A 172 8.37 -7.37 6.90
C PRO A 172 8.74 -6.06 7.63
N THR A 173 7.76 -5.49 8.34
CA THR A 173 8.02 -4.40 9.31
C THR A 173 8.69 -4.95 10.56
N SER A 174 9.17 -4.08 11.44
CA SER A 174 9.93 -4.49 12.63
C SER A 174 9.11 -5.39 13.55
N GLY A 175 7.87 -4.99 13.84
CA GLY A 175 6.93 -5.78 14.64
C GLY A 175 6.59 -7.13 14.00
N ALA A 176 6.23 -7.14 12.71
CA ALA A 176 5.94 -8.38 11.99
C ALA A 176 7.16 -9.32 11.98
N SER A 177 8.36 -8.77 11.72
CA SER A 177 9.60 -9.53 11.73
C SER A 177 9.90 -10.14 13.10
N ALA A 178 9.61 -9.44 14.20
CA ALA A 178 9.80 -9.97 15.55
C ALA A 178 8.86 -11.15 15.82
N ASN A 179 7.59 -11.04 15.44
CA ASN A 179 6.60 -12.11 15.59
C ASN A 179 6.95 -13.35 14.73
N ILE A 180 7.34 -13.12 13.47
CA ILE A 180 7.82 -14.18 12.57
C ILE A 180 9.05 -14.87 13.17
N ALA A 181 10.05 -14.10 13.61
CA ALA A 181 11.27 -14.66 14.19
C ALA A 181 11.00 -15.49 15.45
N ALA A 182 10.07 -15.05 16.31
CA ALA A 182 9.66 -15.80 17.49
C ALA A 182 9.01 -17.15 17.10
N ALA A 183 8.12 -17.16 16.11
CA ALA A 183 7.46 -18.39 15.64
C ALA A 183 8.44 -19.34 14.94
N VAL A 184 9.35 -18.82 14.12
CA VAL A 184 10.46 -19.60 13.51
C VAL A 184 11.35 -20.19 14.59
N THR A 185 11.68 -19.42 15.64
CA THR A 185 12.53 -19.90 16.74
C THR A 185 11.89 -21.09 17.46
N LYS A 186 10.58 -21.03 17.71
CA LYS A 186 9.82 -22.17 18.25
C LYS A 186 9.91 -23.39 17.33
N LEU A 187 9.58 -23.22 16.04
CA LEU A 187 9.62 -24.30 15.06
C LEU A 187 11.02 -24.94 14.93
N LYS A 188 12.07 -24.12 14.97
CA LYS A 188 13.47 -24.56 14.95
C LYS A 188 13.94 -25.22 16.24
N GLY A 189 13.26 -24.96 17.37
CA GLY A 189 13.54 -25.56 18.67
C GLY A 189 13.12 -27.03 18.78
N ALA A 190 12.55 -27.61 17.72
CA ALA A 190 12.22 -29.02 17.66
C ALA A 190 13.45 -29.92 17.84
N THR A 191 13.25 -31.04 18.53
CA THR A 191 14.28 -32.07 18.77
C THR A 191 14.63 -32.86 17.51
N SER A 192 13.68 -33.00 16.59
CA SER A 192 13.85 -33.68 15.31
C SER A 192 12.76 -33.23 14.33
N TYR A 193 12.96 -33.50 13.04
CA TYR A 193 11.97 -33.31 11.99
C TYR A 193 11.66 -34.67 11.37
N THR A 194 10.39 -35.07 11.38
CA THR A 194 9.98 -36.43 10.98
C THR A 194 9.50 -36.50 9.53
N THR A 195 9.58 -35.40 8.79
CA THR A 195 9.15 -35.31 7.38
C THR A 195 10.15 -34.49 6.56
N ASP A 196 10.30 -34.84 5.28
CA ASP A 196 11.21 -34.13 4.36
C ASP A 196 10.81 -32.67 4.14
N GLN A 197 9.52 -32.34 4.27
CA GLN A 197 8.99 -30.98 4.15
C GLN A 197 9.59 -30.00 5.17
N LEU A 198 10.04 -30.50 6.33
CA LEU A 198 10.66 -29.70 7.39
C LEU A 198 12.20 -29.79 7.38
N ALA A 199 12.80 -30.63 6.55
CA ALA A 199 14.24 -30.87 6.54
C ALA A 199 15.06 -29.59 6.27
N PHE A 200 14.49 -28.63 5.54
CA PHE A 200 15.13 -27.34 5.28
C PHE A 200 15.41 -26.53 6.56
N LEU A 201 14.64 -26.74 7.64
CA LEU A 201 14.74 -25.98 8.89
C LEU A 201 16.07 -26.20 9.63
N VAL A 202 16.75 -27.33 9.37
CA VAL A 202 18.07 -27.63 9.95
C VAL A 202 19.08 -26.53 9.64
N ASN A 203 19.06 -26.03 8.40
CA ASN A 203 19.98 -24.99 7.93
C ASN A 203 19.29 -23.64 7.69
N TYR A 204 18.00 -23.53 8.03
CA TYR A 204 17.23 -22.33 7.76
C TYR A 204 17.71 -21.16 8.61
N THR A 205 17.90 -20.01 7.98
CA THR A 205 18.16 -18.73 8.65
C THR A 205 17.13 -17.71 8.18
N TYR A 206 16.51 -17.03 9.15
CA TYR A 206 15.64 -15.91 8.83
C TYR A 206 16.51 -14.71 8.46
N VAL A 207 16.51 -14.36 7.17
CA VAL A 207 17.38 -13.31 6.61
C VAL A 207 16.60 -12.19 5.94
N LEU A 208 15.27 -12.16 6.09
CA LEU A 208 14.47 -11.05 5.62
C LEU A 208 14.80 -9.78 6.43
N GLY A 209 14.89 -8.65 5.74
CA GLY A 209 14.97 -7.34 6.40
C GLY A 209 13.74 -7.08 7.28
N ASN A 210 13.86 -6.17 8.24
CA ASN A 210 12.83 -5.88 9.24
C ASN A 210 12.39 -4.41 9.27
N ASN A 211 12.84 -3.60 8.31
CA ASN A 211 12.56 -2.16 8.28
C ASN A 211 11.38 -1.81 7.37
N GLY A 212 10.69 -2.81 6.80
CA GLY A 212 9.61 -2.59 5.84
C GLY A 212 10.06 -1.97 4.51
N ALA A 213 11.35 -2.03 4.16
CA ALA A 213 11.87 -1.50 2.90
C ALA A 213 11.22 -2.15 1.66
N LEU A 214 11.08 -1.36 0.61
CA LEU A 214 10.56 -1.83 -0.68
C LEU A 214 11.52 -2.87 -1.27
N LEU A 215 10.97 -3.97 -1.79
CA LEU A 215 11.73 -4.96 -2.54
C LEU A 215 11.90 -4.49 -4.00
N PRO A 216 12.95 -4.93 -4.71
CA PRO A 216 13.08 -4.68 -6.14
C PRO A 216 11.82 -5.07 -6.94
N PHE A 217 11.19 -6.20 -6.58
CA PHE A 217 9.92 -6.62 -7.17
C PHE A 217 8.80 -5.60 -6.92
N GLY A 218 8.71 -5.00 -5.72
CA GLY A 218 7.75 -3.93 -5.43
C GLY A 218 7.96 -2.66 -6.25
N GLY A 219 9.22 -2.33 -6.55
CA GLY A 219 9.57 -1.27 -7.49
C GLY A 219 9.07 -1.58 -8.90
N VAL A 220 9.27 -2.82 -9.39
CA VAL A 220 8.76 -3.28 -10.69
C VAL A 220 7.23 -3.19 -10.75
N GLN A 221 6.51 -3.65 -9.72
CA GLN A 221 5.04 -3.53 -9.67
C GLN A 221 4.58 -2.07 -9.82
N SER A 222 5.24 -1.15 -9.12
CA SER A 222 4.90 0.28 -9.19
C SER A 222 5.20 0.87 -10.56
N LYS A 223 6.33 0.49 -11.18
CA LYS A 223 6.73 0.88 -12.53
C LYS A 223 5.76 0.37 -13.60
N GLU A 224 5.33 -0.88 -13.50
CA GLU A 224 4.32 -1.46 -14.39
C GLU A 224 2.97 -0.75 -14.24
N SER A 225 2.56 -0.46 -13.00
CA SER A 225 1.35 0.34 -12.74
C SER A 225 1.42 1.73 -13.37
N GLY A 226 2.56 2.43 -13.30
CA GLY A 226 2.74 3.73 -13.96
C GLY A 226 2.68 3.63 -15.48
N SER A 227 3.26 2.58 -16.04
CA SER A 227 3.21 2.31 -17.48
C SER A 227 1.77 2.04 -17.96
N GLU A 228 1.01 1.27 -17.20
CA GLU A 228 -0.39 0.97 -17.48
C GLU A 228 -1.27 2.23 -17.36
N ALA A 229 -1.04 3.04 -16.33
CA ALA A 229 -1.79 4.27 -16.13
C ALA A 229 -1.59 5.27 -17.29
N TYR A 230 -0.36 5.38 -17.81
CA TYR A 230 -0.11 6.16 -19.03
C TYR A 230 -0.86 5.58 -20.23
N LYS A 231 -0.72 4.27 -20.51
CA LYS A 231 -1.39 3.62 -21.65
C LYS A 231 -2.91 3.81 -21.61
N ARG A 232 -3.50 3.74 -20.41
CA ARG A 232 -4.95 3.81 -20.21
C ARG A 232 -5.51 5.24 -20.29
N TYR A 233 -4.76 6.24 -19.82
CA TYR A 233 -5.26 7.61 -19.65
C TYR A 233 -4.44 8.68 -20.40
N SER A 234 -3.58 8.31 -21.33
CA SER A 234 -2.78 9.27 -22.12
C SER A 234 -3.64 10.29 -22.89
N GLY A 235 -4.88 9.94 -23.24
CA GLY A 235 -5.79 10.82 -23.98
C GLY A 235 -6.33 12.03 -23.20
N ILE A 236 -6.14 12.09 -21.88
CA ILE A 236 -6.65 13.20 -21.04
C ILE A 236 -5.54 14.09 -20.47
N ILE A 237 -4.28 13.90 -20.87
CA ILE A 237 -3.14 14.68 -20.38
C ILE A 237 -2.46 15.44 -21.53
N SER A 238 -1.77 16.51 -21.19
CA SER A 238 -0.91 17.27 -22.11
C SER A 238 0.34 17.76 -21.37
N PRO A 239 1.40 18.21 -22.06
CA PRO A 239 2.57 18.80 -21.41
C PRO A 239 2.26 19.99 -20.50
N GLU A 240 1.20 20.75 -20.80
CA GLU A 240 0.71 21.89 -20.00
C GLU A 240 -0.16 21.43 -18.82
N ASN A 241 -0.71 20.22 -18.91
CA ASN A 241 -1.53 19.59 -17.88
C ASN A 241 -1.03 18.17 -17.52
N PRO A 242 0.20 18.05 -16.97
CA PRO A 242 0.75 16.76 -16.59
C PRO A 242 0.04 16.23 -15.33
N PRO A 243 0.12 14.91 -15.07
CA PRO A 243 -0.34 14.34 -13.81
C PRO A 243 0.27 15.00 -12.59
N PHE A 244 -0.55 15.18 -11.55
CA PHE A 244 -0.12 15.68 -10.24
C PHE A 244 0.05 14.51 -9.28
N VAL A 245 1.24 14.38 -8.68
CA VAL A 245 1.63 13.19 -7.93
C VAL A 245 1.95 13.54 -6.48
N ARG A 246 1.29 12.89 -5.53
CA ARG A 246 1.58 13.01 -4.08
C ARG A 246 1.93 11.66 -3.47
N ALA A 247 2.68 11.66 -2.38
CA ALA A 247 2.98 10.46 -1.62
C ALA A 247 2.97 10.73 -0.12
N SER A 248 2.53 9.76 0.68
CA SER A 248 2.88 9.73 2.10
C SER A 248 4.41 9.60 2.27
N SER A 249 4.98 10.16 3.34
CA SER A 249 6.43 10.24 3.55
C SER A 249 7.10 8.92 3.92
N GLY A 250 6.35 7.83 4.09
CA GLY A 250 6.93 6.51 4.34
C GLY A 250 7.87 6.12 3.20
N VAL A 251 9.11 5.73 3.54
CA VAL A 251 10.19 5.50 2.55
C VAL A 251 9.75 4.59 1.41
N ARG A 252 9.13 3.44 1.72
CA ARG A 252 8.59 2.50 0.72
C ARG A 252 7.50 3.09 -0.17
N VAL A 253 6.73 4.07 0.32
CA VAL A 253 5.65 4.75 -0.39
C VAL A 253 6.26 5.75 -1.38
N VAL A 254 7.22 6.56 -0.93
CA VAL A 254 7.97 7.50 -1.77
C VAL A 254 8.74 6.75 -2.87
N GLU A 255 9.39 5.64 -2.54
CA GLU A 255 10.08 4.78 -3.53
C GLU A 255 9.10 4.18 -4.53
N SER A 256 7.91 3.76 -4.10
CA SER A 256 6.87 3.26 -4.99
C SER A 256 6.37 4.34 -5.94
N ALA A 257 6.10 5.54 -5.43
CA ALA A 257 5.71 6.70 -6.23
C ALA A 257 6.78 7.05 -7.26
N THR A 258 8.06 7.04 -6.86
CA THR A 258 9.21 7.30 -7.74
C THR A 258 9.35 6.25 -8.85
N ASN A 259 9.15 4.97 -8.52
CA ASN A 259 9.15 3.90 -9.53
C ASN A 259 7.96 4.02 -10.48
N TRP A 260 6.79 4.43 -9.97
CA TRP A 260 5.61 4.68 -10.79
C TRP A 260 5.82 5.83 -11.76
N THR A 261 6.36 6.98 -11.33
CA THR A 261 6.65 8.11 -12.23
C THR A 261 7.71 7.73 -13.27
N SER A 262 8.68 6.90 -12.90
CA SER A 262 9.66 6.33 -13.85
C SER A 262 9.00 5.43 -14.90
N GLY A 263 8.05 4.58 -14.49
CA GLY A 263 7.28 3.74 -15.41
C GLY A 263 6.40 4.55 -16.35
N PHE A 264 5.76 5.58 -15.82
CA PHE A 264 4.96 6.53 -16.59
C PHE A 264 5.81 7.23 -17.65
N ALA A 265 6.97 7.76 -17.25
CA ALA A 265 7.90 8.44 -18.15
C ALA A 265 8.34 7.52 -19.29
N LEU A 266 8.77 6.29 -18.97
CA LEU A 266 9.20 5.33 -19.98
C LEU A 266 8.09 4.94 -20.96
N ALA A 267 6.87 4.73 -20.47
CA ALA A 267 5.73 4.41 -21.34
C ALA A 267 5.34 5.58 -22.25
N SER A 268 5.68 6.80 -21.86
CA SER A 268 5.49 8.02 -22.65
C SER A 268 6.68 8.41 -23.53
N ASP A 269 7.65 7.51 -23.74
CA ASP A 269 8.91 7.82 -24.45
C ASP A 269 9.66 9.04 -23.85
N ASN A 270 9.59 9.18 -22.53
CA ASN A 270 10.13 10.28 -21.72
C ASN A 270 9.56 11.66 -22.05
N ILE A 271 8.36 11.73 -22.67
CA ILE A 271 7.62 12.99 -22.84
C ILE A 271 7.20 13.56 -21.47
N TYR A 272 6.78 12.69 -20.54
CA TYR A 272 6.32 13.09 -19.21
C TYR A 272 7.29 12.65 -18.11
N ASN A 273 8.16 13.56 -17.67
CA ASN A 273 9.04 13.35 -16.52
C ASN A 273 8.42 13.97 -15.26
N LEU A 274 7.63 13.18 -14.53
CA LEU A 274 6.78 13.66 -13.44
C LEU A 274 7.56 13.75 -12.12
N PRO A 275 7.60 14.91 -11.45
CA PRO A 275 8.10 14.99 -10.08
C PRO A 275 7.06 14.45 -9.09
N LEU A 276 7.52 14.05 -7.90
CA LEU A 276 6.64 13.95 -6.74
C LEU A 276 6.35 15.38 -6.27
N SER A 277 5.14 15.86 -6.54
CA SER A 277 4.76 17.26 -6.30
C SER A 277 4.66 17.58 -4.81
N VAL A 278 4.15 16.63 -4.02
CA VAL A 278 4.04 16.78 -2.55
C VAL A 278 4.36 15.46 -1.87
N ILE A 279 5.20 15.52 -0.83
CA ILE A 279 5.42 14.41 0.10
C ILE A 279 4.82 14.83 1.44
N LEU A 280 3.73 14.18 1.86
CA LEU A 280 3.01 14.48 3.11
C LEU A 280 3.66 13.75 4.27
N SER A 281 3.96 14.47 5.35
CA SER A 281 4.59 13.89 6.55
C SER A 281 3.65 12.94 7.29
N GLU A 282 4.06 11.70 7.55
CA GLU A 282 3.35 10.72 8.40
C GLU A 282 3.26 11.13 9.86
N SER A 283 4.01 12.16 10.27
CA SER A 283 3.92 12.75 11.62
C SER A 283 2.97 13.94 11.72
N GLY A 284 2.29 14.32 10.64
CA GLY A 284 1.40 15.49 10.60
C GLY A 284 0.05 15.17 9.97
N ASN A 285 -0.67 16.23 9.59
CA ASN A 285 -1.93 16.09 8.86
C ASN A 285 -1.68 15.49 7.47
N ASN A 286 -2.11 14.26 7.29
CA ASN A 286 -1.85 13.46 6.11
C ASN A 286 -3.05 12.58 5.78
N THR A 287 -3.71 12.84 4.66
CA THR A 287 -4.85 12.07 4.16
C THR A 287 -4.45 10.73 3.53
N LEU A 288 -3.14 10.47 3.38
CA LEU A 288 -2.56 9.28 2.77
C LEU A 288 -2.01 8.28 3.80
N ASP A 289 -2.31 8.47 5.09
CA ASP A 289 -1.84 7.62 6.18
C ASP A 289 -2.81 7.66 7.38
N ASP A 290 -2.91 6.55 8.12
CA ASP A 290 -3.90 6.31 9.19
C ASP A 290 -3.43 6.75 10.60
N ASN A 291 -2.34 7.51 10.73
CA ASN A 291 -1.75 7.85 12.04
C ASN A 291 -2.47 8.97 12.82
N LEU A 292 -3.58 9.53 12.32
CA LEU A 292 -4.33 10.60 12.99
C LEU A 292 -5.53 10.11 13.82
N CYS A 293 -5.53 8.85 14.28
CA CYS A 293 -6.57 8.34 15.16
C CYS A 293 -6.00 7.44 16.28
N PRO A 294 -5.38 8.02 17.34
CA PRO A 294 -4.71 7.24 18.37
C PRO A 294 -5.66 6.36 19.21
N ASN A 295 -6.95 6.70 19.28
CA ASN A 295 -7.96 5.90 19.96
C ASN A 295 -8.62 4.83 19.07
N GLU A 296 -8.11 4.60 17.86
CA GLU A 296 -8.55 3.44 17.09
C GLU A 296 -8.28 2.15 17.87
N GLY A 297 -9.23 1.22 17.78
CA GLY A 297 -9.11 -0.08 18.42
C GLY A 297 -8.08 -0.98 17.75
N SER A 298 -8.09 -2.25 18.16
CA SER A 298 -7.31 -3.30 17.51
C SER A 298 -8.24 -4.38 16.97
N SER A 299 -7.81 -5.02 15.87
CA SER A 299 -8.43 -6.24 15.33
C SER A 299 -7.96 -7.51 16.06
N ASP A 300 -7.08 -7.40 17.05
CA ASP A 300 -6.53 -8.53 17.80
C ASP A 300 -7.61 -9.43 18.43
N PRO A 301 -8.70 -8.93 19.04
CA PRO A 301 -9.73 -9.80 19.60
C PRO A 301 -10.37 -10.72 18.55
N GLN A 302 -10.68 -10.18 17.36
CA GLN A 302 -11.34 -10.93 16.29
C GLN A 302 -10.38 -11.89 15.61
N THR A 303 -9.16 -11.44 15.33
CA THR A 303 -8.12 -12.26 14.70
C THR A 303 -7.64 -13.38 15.63
N ALA A 304 -7.62 -13.16 16.96
CA ALA A 304 -7.30 -14.20 17.96
C ALA A 304 -8.35 -15.31 18.00
N ILE A 305 -9.65 -14.98 17.94
CA ILE A 305 -10.73 -15.98 17.87
C ILE A 305 -10.50 -16.88 16.64
N TRP A 306 -10.29 -16.28 15.48
CA TRP A 306 -10.11 -17.06 14.26
C TRP A 306 -8.82 -17.88 14.27
N ALA A 307 -7.69 -17.29 14.69
CA ALA A 307 -6.41 -18.00 14.83
C ALA A 307 -6.53 -19.23 15.73
N ALA A 308 -7.26 -19.14 16.85
CA ALA A 308 -7.53 -20.26 17.76
C ALA A 308 -8.33 -21.39 17.09
N ILE A 309 -9.17 -21.07 16.09
CA ILE A 309 -9.99 -22.05 15.35
C ILE A 309 -9.15 -22.72 14.26
N TYR A 310 -8.67 -21.97 13.27
CA TYR A 310 -8.01 -22.56 12.10
C TYR A 310 -6.57 -23.00 12.40
N GLY A 311 -5.87 -22.29 13.30
CA GLY A 311 -4.49 -22.56 13.65
C GLY A 311 -4.31 -23.82 14.50
N LYS A 312 -5.35 -24.28 15.22
CA LYS A 312 -5.26 -25.40 16.16
C LYS A 312 -4.84 -26.72 15.51
N SER A 313 -5.50 -27.12 14.43
CA SER A 313 -5.17 -28.38 13.72
C SER A 313 -3.81 -28.29 13.03
N ILE A 314 -3.46 -27.12 12.50
CA ILE A 314 -2.19 -26.85 11.83
C ILE A 314 -1.04 -26.95 12.83
N ALA A 315 -1.16 -26.29 14.00
CA ALA A 315 -0.17 -26.35 15.07
C ALA A 315 0.00 -27.79 15.58
N ALA A 316 -1.09 -28.53 15.77
CA ALA A 316 -1.02 -29.95 16.17
C ALA A 316 -0.28 -30.80 15.12
N ARG A 317 -0.57 -30.61 13.82
CA ARG A 317 0.14 -31.30 12.73
C ARG A 317 1.63 -30.97 12.74
N LEU A 318 2.00 -29.69 12.77
CA LEU A 318 3.39 -29.27 12.71
C LEU A 318 4.17 -29.72 13.95
N ASN A 319 3.58 -29.67 15.15
CA ASN A 319 4.21 -30.22 16.35
C ASN A 319 4.42 -31.74 16.30
N ALA A 320 3.51 -32.49 15.66
CA ALA A 320 3.69 -33.92 15.46
C ALA A 320 4.85 -34.22 14.49
N GLN A 321 5.07 -33.34 13.51
CA GLN A 321 6.16 -33.46 12.53
C GLN A 321 7.49 -32.84 13.02
N ALA A 322 7.44 -31.98 14.04
CA ALA A 322 8.57 -31.30 14.67
C ALA A 322 8.48 -31.40 16.21
N PRO A 323 8.67 -32.60 16.80
CA PRO A 323 8.50 -32.80 18.24
C PRO A 323 9.38 -31.86 19.07
N GLY A 324 8.77 -31.13 20.01
CA GLY A 324 9.44 -30.14 20.85
C GLY A 324 9.37 -28.70 20.35
N ALA A 325 8.78 -28.45 19.17
CA ALA A 325 8.59 -27.09 18.65
C ALA A 325 7.65 -26.22 19.53
N ASN A 326 6.70 -26.85 20.24
CA ASN A 326 5.71 -26.18 21.10
C ASN A 326 4.98 -25.01 20.40
N LEU A 327 4.60 -25.21 19.13
CA LEU A 327 3.76 -24.26 18.40
C LEU A 327 2.36 -24.19 19.01
N THR A 328 1.83 -22.98 19.12
CA THR A 328 0.43 -22.72 19.48
C THR A 328 -0.37 -22.32 18.24
N ALA A 329 -1.69 -22.21 18.37
CA ALA A 329 -2.54 -21.76 17.26
C ALA A 329 -2.15 -20.36 16.76
N GLU A 330 -1.75 -19.46 17.67
CA GLU A 330 -1.30 -18.10 17.39
C GLU A 330 0.07 -18.06 16.70
N SER A 331 0.85 -19.15 16.76
CA SER A 331 2.12 -19.25 16.05
C SER A 331 1.92 -19.40 14.53
N ILE A 332 0.76 -19.92 14.11
CA ILE A 332 0.45 -20.22 12.71
C ILE A 332 0.34 -18.97 11.82
N PRO A 333 -0.46 -17.94 12.15
CA PRO A 333 -0.51 -16.71 11.37
C PRO A 333 0.85 -15.98 11.28
N GLN A 334 1.83 -16.33 12.11
CA GLN A 334 3.18 -15.76 12.05
C GLN A 334 4.13 -16.56 11.15
N LEU A 335 3.86 -17.84 10.90
CA LEU A 335 4.65 -18.68 10.00
C LEU A 335 4.18 -18.59 8.55
N MET A 336 2.88 -18.51 8.32
CA MET A 336 2.29 -18.47 6.97
C MET A 336 2.79 -17.30 6.10
N PRO A 337 3.01 -16.07 6.62
CA PRO A 337 3.53 -14.96 5.82
C PRO A 337 4.93 -15.22 5.21
N LEU A 338 5.74 -16.12 5.77
CA LEU A 338 7.04 -16.46 5.20
C LEU A 338 6.91 -17.03 3.79
N CYS A 339 5.82 -17.74 3.50
CA CYS A 339 5.53 -18.18 2.14
C CYS A 339 5.49 -16.99 1.18
N ALA A 340 4.75 -15.94 1.49
CA ALA A 340 4.66 -14.75 0.64
C ALA A 340 5.98 -13.96 0.60
N PHE A 341 6.50 -13.58 1.78
CA PHE A 341 7.65 -12.68 1.87
C PHE A 341 8.92 -13.26 1.25
N GLU A 342 9.24 -14.53 1.54
CA GLU A 342 10.44 -15.15 0.97
C GLU A 342 10.27 -15.48 -0.51
N THR A 343 9.07 -15.89 -0.94
CA THR A 343 8.82 -16.16 -2.36
C THR A 343 9.06 -14.92 -3.19
N ILE A 344 8.56 -13.77 -2.72
CA ILE A 344 8.71 -12.49 -3.41
C ILE A 344 10.14 -11.97 -3.31
N ALA A 345 10.79 -12.06 -2.14
CA ALA A 345 12.15 -11.56 -1.94
C ALA A 345 13.19 -12.34 -2.74
N ASN A 346 13.02 -13.67 -2.85
CA ASN A 346 14.00 -14.56 -3.48
C ASN A 346 13.66 -14.90 -4.93
N ASN A 347 12.49 -14.49 -5.44
CA ASN A 347 11.96 -14.87 -6.75
C ASN A 347 11.96 -16.40 -6.95
N ALA A 348 11.65 -17.14 -5.87
CA ALA A 348 11.61 -18.60 -5.83
C ALA A 348 10.70 -19.03 -4.69
N THR A 349 9.83 -20.02 -4.90
CA THR A 349 8.87 -20.46 -3.88
C THR A 349 9.56 -20.82 -2.57
N SER A 350 9.11 -20.16 -1.50
CA SER A 350 9.58 -20.44 -0.15
C SER A 350 9.24 -21.87 0.26
N PRO A 351 10.16 -22.58 0.94
CA PRO A 351 9.84 -23.89 1.51
C PRO A 351 8.71 -23.82 2.55
N PHE A 352 8.46 -22.66 3.17
CA PHE A 352 7.31 -22.48 4.08
C PHE A 352 5.97 -22.65 3.38
N CYS A 353 5.87 -22.40 2.07
CA CYS A 353 4.64 -22.63 1.31
C CYS A 353 4.19 -24.09 1.35
N ALA A 354 5.14 -25.04 1.37
CA ALA A 354 4.84 -26.47 1.38
C ALA A 354 4.39 -27.00 2.75
N LEU A 355 4.46 -26.20 3.81
CA LEU A 355 4.01 -26.58 5.16
C LEU A 355 2.49 -26.46 5.34
N PHE A 356 1.83 -25.76 4.41
CA PHE A 356 0.41 -25.45 4.47
C PHE A 356 -0.28 -25.86 3.17
N SER A 357 -1.53 -26.31 3.27
CA SER A 357 -2.36 -26.61 2.10
C SER A 357 -3.04 -25.35 1.55
N ALA A 358 -3.56 -25.43 0.32
CA ALA A 358 -4.33 -24.33 -0.26
C ALA A 358 -5.55 -23.94 0.60
N ALA A 359 -6.28 -24.93 1.15
CA ALA A 359 -7.40 -24.68 2.04
C ALA A 359 -6.97 -23.97 3.34
N GLU A 360 -5.76 -24.19 3.83
CA GLU A 360 -5.25 -23.48 5.01
C GLU A 360 -4.87 -22.04 4.68
N PHE A 361 -4.35 -21.78 3.47
CA PHE A 361 -4.17 -20.42 2.99
C PHE A 361 -5.49 -19.68 2.81
N GLU A 362 -6.58 -20.35 2.42
CA GLU A 362 -7.92 -19.73 2.43
C GLU A 362 -8.37 -19.32 3.86
N GLN A 363 -8.00 -20.09 4.89
CA GLN A 363 -8.24 -19.69 6.28
C GLN A 363 -7.36 -18.50 6.70
N PHE A 364 -6.12 -18.44 6.21
CA PHE A 364 -5.23 -17.30 6.41
C PHE A 364 -5.72 -16.04 5.68
N GLU A 365 -6.31 -16.18 4.49
CA GLU A 365 -7.01 -15.08 3.82
C GLU A 365 -8.08 -14.51 4.74
N TYR A 366 -8.92 -15.35 5.35
CA TYR A 366 -9.93 -14.87 6.28
C TYR A 366 -9.36 -14.24 7.55
N PHE A 367 -8.22 -14.73 8.05
CA PHE A 367 -7.49 -14.07 9.13
C PHE A 367 -7.08 -12.63 8.74
N MET A 368 -6.59 -12.45 7.51
CA MET A 368 -6.24 -11.14 6.98
C MET A 368 -7.47 -10.27 6.69
N ASP A 369 -8.59 -10.87 6.28
CA ASP A 369 -9.88 -10.20 6.10
C ASP A 369 -10.33 -9.55 7.40
N LEU A 370 -10.37 -10.33 8.50
CA LEU A 370 -10.70 -9.85 9.84
C LEU A 370 -9.75 -8.74 10.29
N GLY A 371 -8.44 -8.93 10.07
CA GLY A 371 -7.43 -7.93 10.42
C GLY A 371 -7.65 -6.58 9.73
N LYS A 372 -8.04 -6.58 8.45
CA LYS A 372 -8.37 -5.35 7.72
C LYS A 372 -9.75 -4.81 8.06
N TYR A 373 -10.75 -5.68 8.24
CA TYR A 373 -12.13 -5.29 8.53
C TYR A 373 -12.28 -4.60 9.88
N TYR A 374 -11.68 -5.19 10.93
CA TYR A 374 -11.75 -4.71 12.30
C TYR A 374 -10.57 -3.82 12.71
N GLY A 375 -9.56 -3.64 11.84
CA GLY A 375 -8.41 -2.77 12.10
C GLY A 375 -8.70 -1.32 11.74
N THR A 376 -8.90 -1.04 10.45
CA THR A 376 -9.24 0.31 9.93
C THR A 376 -10.41 0.28 8.95
N GLY A 377 -11.09 -0.87 8.84
CA GLY A 377 -12.20 -1.09 7.92
C GLY A 377 -13.57 -0.82 8.52
N ALA A 378 -14.60 -1.42 7.91
CA ALA A 378 -16.00 -1.19 8.28
C ALA A 378 -16.41 -1.76 9.64
N GLY A 379 -15.67 -2.73 10.17
CA GLY A 379 -15.91 -3.30 11.50
C GLY A 379 -15.22 -2.54 12.64
N ALA A 380 -14.30 -1.64 12.32
CA ALA A 380 -13.64 -0.79 13.29
C ALA A 380 -14.54 0.41 13.66
N SER A 381 -14.62 0.76 14.94
CA SER A 381 -15.52 1.83 15.39
C SER A 381 -15.13 3.21 14.87
N LEU A 382 -13.82 3.45 14.66
CA LEU A 382 -13.31 4.70 14.11
C LEU A 382 -12.68 4.51 12.72
N GLY A 383 -12.69 3.29 12.15
CA GLY A 383 -11.99 3.01 10.88
C GLY A 383 -12.50 3.85 9.71
N ARG A 384 -13.83 4.04 9.66
CA ARG A 384 -14.48 4.86 8.62
C ARG A 384 -14.01 6.31 8.64
N VAL A 385 -13.84 6.91 9.83
CA VAL A 385 -13.51 8.34 9.92
C VAL A 385 -12.11 8.63 9.40
N GLN A 386 -11.24 7.62 9.45
CA GLN A 386 -9.86 7.73 8.96
C GLN A 386 -9.77 7.87 7.43
N GLY A 387 -10.85 7.63 6.68
CA GLY A 387 -10.89 7.88 5.24
C GLY A 387 -11.44 9.26 4.83
N VAL A 388 -12.00 10.03 5.77
CA VAL A 388 -12.82 11.23 5.48
C VAL A 388 -12.03 12.32 4.78
N GLY A 389 -10.83 12.65 5.26
CA GLY A 389 -10.00 13.70 4.68
C GLY A 389 -9.69 13.48 3.19
N TYR A 390 -9.32 12.24 2.81
CA TYR A 390 -9.09 11.89 1.41
C TYR A 390 -10.37 11.97 0.57
N VAL A 391 -11.52 11.55 1.12
CA VAL A 391 -12.81 11.65 0.40
C VAL A 391 -13.17 13.12 0.14
N ASN A 392 -12.93 14.02 1.09
CA ASN A 392 -13.16 15.45 0.91
C ASN A 392 -12.19 16.08 -0.12
N GLU A 393 -10.93 15.66 -0.15
CA GLU A 393 -9.99 16.01 -1.23
C GLU A 393 -10.44 15.49 -2.61
N LEU A 394 -10.92 14.25 -2.68
CA LEU A 394 -11.43 13.64 -3.91
C LEU A 394 -12.64 14.42 -4.43
N ILE A 395 -13.59 14.77 -3.57
CA ILE A 395 -14.75 15.60 -3.91
C ILE A 395 -14.26 16.94 -4.49
N ALA A 396 -13.36 17.63 -3.81
CA ALA A 396 -12.80 18.91 -4.25
C ALA A 396 -12.22 18.83 -5.67
N ARG A 397 -11.42 17.78 -5.96
CA ARG A 397 -10.86 17.55 -7.30
C ARG A 397 -11.93 17.25 -8.35
N LEU A 398 -12.95 16.47 -8.01
CA LEU A 398 -14.01 16.09 -8.95
C LEU A 398 -14.93 17.27 -9.30
N THR A 399 -15.16 18.18 -8.36
CA THR A 399 -16.04 19.36 -8.51
C THR A 399 -15.30 20.63 -8.90
N GLY A 400 -13.98 20.66 -8.77
CA GLY A 400 -13.17 21.87 -9.00
C GLY A 400 -13.41 22.95 -7.92
N THR A 401 -13.75 22.55 -6.69
CA THR A 401 -14.02 23.47 -5.57
C THR A 401 -13.01 23.28 -4.45
N ALA A 402 -12.78 24.31 -3.63
CA ALA A 402 -11.87 24.23 -2.49
C ALA A 402 -12.22 23.07 -1.53
N VAL A 403 -11.18 22.45 -0.95
CA VAL A 403 -11.32 21.41 0.06
C VAL A 403 -12.07 21.96 1.27
N ARG A 404 -13.03 21.18 1.78
CA ARG A 404 -13.77 21.46 3.01
C ARG A 404 -13.66 20.24 3.90
N ASP A 405 -12.83 20.36 4.91
CA ASP A 405 -12.53 19.27 5.83
C ASP A 405 -11.92 19.81 7.13
N ASN A 406 -12.31 19.21 8.25
CA ASN A 406 -11.75 19.46 9.58
C ASN A 406 -11.13 18.20 10.20
N THR A 407 -10.82 17.19 9.39
CA THR A 407 -10.28 15.91 9.80
C THR A 407 -8.76 15.82 9.56
N GLN A 408 -8.32 15.02 8.59
CA GLN A 408 -6.92 14.70 8.31
C GLN A 408 -6.22 15.67 7.36
N THR A 409 -6.96 16.59 6.74
CA THR A 409 -6.39 17.50 5.74
C THR A 409 -5.38 18.48 6.34
N ASN A 410 -4.38 18.80 5.53
CA ASN A 410 -3.49 19.92 5.83
C ASN A 410 -4.00 21.15 5.10
N ARG A 411 -4.73 22.01 5.82
CA ARG A 411 -5.37 23.21 5.24
C ARG A 411 -4.40 24.14 4.52
N THR A 412 -3.12 24.19 4.92
CA THR A 412 -2.11 25.01 4.24
C THR A 412 -1.76 24.43 2.87
N LEU A 413 -1.56 23.11 2.79
CA LEU A 413 -1.26 22.43 1.53
C LEU A 413 -2.48 22.43 0.60
N ASP A 414 -3.68 22.25 1.13
CA ASP A 414 -4.89 22.10 0.32
C ASP A 414 -5.47 23.43 -0.16
N ALA A 415 -5.06 24.56 0.43
CA ALA A 415 -5.46 25.89 0.01
C ALA A 415 -4.61 26.47 -1.14
N ALA A 416 -3.41 25.93 -1.36
CA ALA A 416 -2.45 26.46 -2.35
C ALA A 416 -2.51 25.66 -3.66
N PRO A 417 -2.71 26.30 -4.84
CA PRO A 417 -2.75 25.61 -6.13
C PRO A 417 -1.48 24.83 -6.48
N GLU A 418 -0.34 25.19 -5.92
CA GLU A 418 0.95 24.53 -6.14
C GLU A 418 1.01 23.15 -5.48
N THR A 419 0.33 22.98 -4.35
CA THR A 419 0.32 21.75 -3.54
C THR A 419 -1.00 21.00 -3.59
N PHE A 420 -2.07 21.62 -4.07
CA PHE A 420 -3.36 20.98 -4.34
C PHE A 420 -4.09 21.66 -5.52
N PRO A 421 -3.64 21.45 -6.78
CA PRO A 421 -4.30 22.02 -7.94
C PRO A 421 -5.66 21.38 -8.19
N LEU A 422 -6.69 22.18 -8.48
CA LEU A 422 -8.05 21.70 -8.78
C LEU A 422 -8.35 21.59 -10.28
N ASN A 423 -7.40 21.96 -11.13
CA ASN A 423 -7.55 22.05 -12.59
C ASN A 423 -6.80 20.95 -13.35
N ARG A 424 -6.35 19.88 -12.68
CA ARG A 424 -5.70 18.75 -13.35
C ARG A 424 -6.72 17.72 -13.79
N THR A 425 -6.39 17.01 -14.85
CA THR A 425 -7.18 15.87 -15.33
C THR A 425 -6.67 14.54 -14.78
N PHE A 426 -5.46 14.50 -14.21
CA PHE A 426 -4.86 13.28 -13.68
C PHE A 426 -4.20 13.56 -12.33
N TYR A 427 -4.69 12.87 -11.29
CA TYR A 427 -4.07 12.81 -9.96
C TYR A 427 -3.62 11.40 -9.63
N ALA A 428 -2.45 11.27 -9.00
CA ALA A 428 -1.96 10.01 -8.45
C ALA A 428 -1.43 10.23 -7.01
N ASP A 429 -1.99 9.51 -6.05
CA ASP A 429 -1.60 9.55 -4.65
C ASP A 429 -1.03 8.19 -4.22
N PHE A 430 0.03 8.17 -3.41
CA PHE A 430 0.64 6.94 -2.90
C PHE A 430 0.49 6.84 -1.38
N SER A 431 0.03 5.68 -0.91
CA SER A 431 -0.45 5.46 0.46
C SER A 431 -0.13 4.04 0.97
N HIS A 432 -0.74 3.65 2.09
CA HIS A 432 -0.68 2.32 2.71
C HIS A 432 -2.03 1.59 2.58
N ASP A 433 -2.01 0.28 2.85
CA ASP A 433 -3.21 -0.56 2.84
C ASP A 433 -4.27 -0.11 3.85
N ASN A 434 -3.86 0.19 5.09
CA ASN A 434 -4.81 0.56 6.15
C ASN A 434 -5.60 1.82 5.79
N GLN A 435 -4.90 2.87 5.34
CA GLN A 435 -5.54 4.09 4.87
C GLN A 435 -6.45 3.83 3.66
N MET A 436 -6.03 3.02 2.70
CA MET A 436 -6.90 2.68 1.55
C MET A 436 -8.17 1.94 1.99
N VAL A 437 -8.07 1.04 2.97
CA VAL A 437 -9.24 0.35 3.56
C VAL A 437 -10.18 1.34 4.26
N ALA A 438 -9.64 2.31 5.00
CA ALA A 438 -10.43 3.38 5.62
C ALA A 438 -11.15 4.22 4.55
N ILE A 439 -10.47 4.58 3.47
CA ILE A 439 -11.04 5.31 2.32
C ILE A 439 -12.17 4.53 1.66
N TYR A 440 -12.00 3.22 1.42
CA TYR A 440 -13.06 2.37 0.86
C TYR A 440 -14.31 2.40 1.75
N THR A 441 -14.10 2.30 3.06
CA THR A 441 -15.17 2.33 4.06
C THR A 441 -15.85 3.69 4.12
N ALA A 442 -15.10 4.80 4.09
CA ALA A 442 -15.63 6.16 4.07
C ALA A 442 -16.52 6.41 2.83
N LEU A 443 -16.09 5.92 1.66
CA LEU A 443 -16.84 5.97 0.41
C LEU A 443 -18.10 5.09 0.41
N GLY A 444 -18.19 4.10 1.30
CA GLY A 444 -19.27 3.11 1.31
C GLY A 444 -19.07 1.93 0.34
N LEU A 445 -17.82 1.66 -0.06
CA LEU A 445 -17.46 0.48 -0.84
C LEU A 445 -17.39 -0.76 0.05
N PHE A 446 -17.62 -1.93 -0.54
CA PHE A 446 -17.54 -3.24 0.14
C PHE A 446 -18.40 -3.37 1.40
N ALA A 447 -19.55 -2.69 1.45
CA ALA A 447 -20.54 -2.92 2.50
C ALA A 447 -20.98 -4.40 2.53
N GLN A 448 -20.95 -5.03 3.70
CA GLN A 448 -21.33 -6.42 3.86
C GLN A 448 -22.85 -6.56 4.01
N SER A 449 -23.49 -7.29 3.10
CA SER A 449 -24.96 -7.46 3.10
C SER A 449 -25.48 -8.38 4.20
N ALA A 450 -24.63 -9.26 4.72
CA ALA A 450 -24.97 -10.24 5.75
C ALA A 450 -24.67 -9.76 7.19
N GLY A 451 -24.24 -8.50 7.36
CA GLY A 451 -23.69 -7.98 8.61
C GLY A 451 -22.17 -8.06 8.66
N ASP A 452 -21.60 -7.74 9.82
CA ASP A 452 -20.14 -7.77 10.03
C ASP A 452 -19.54 -9.16 9.84
N LEU A 453 -18.24 -9.22 9.52
CA LEU A 453 -17.52 -10.48 9.36
C LEU A 453 -17.48 -11.28 10.67
N ASP A 454 -18.04 -12.49 10.69
CA ASP A 454 -18.07 -13.34 11.88
C ASP A 454 -16.66 -13.85 12.24
N PRO A 455 -16.07 -13.45 13.39
CA PRO A 455 -14.71 -13.85 13.77
C PRO A 455 -14.55 -15.36 14.01
N ALA A 456 -15.65 -16.10 14.15
CA ALA A 456 -15.64 -17.55 14.37
C ALA A 456 -15.94 -18.36 13.10
N ARG A 457 -16.47 -17.75 12.04
CA ARG A 457 -16.87 -18.47 10.82
C ARG A 457 -16.87 -17.60 9.57
N PRO A 458 -16.09 -17.95 8.52
CA PRO A 458 -16.12 -17.22 7.26
C PRO A 458 -17.46 -17.38 6.54
N ASP A 459 -18.02 -16.26 6.09
CA ASP A 459 -19.08 -16.26 5.08
C ASP A 459 -18.43 -16.45 3.67
N PRO A 460 -18.78 -17.53 2.94
CA PRO A 460 -18.28 -17.73 1.58
C PRO A 460 -18.78 -16.66 0.59
N ALA A 461 -19.86 -15.94 0.90
CA ALA A 461 -20.42 -14.87 0.08
C ALA A 461 -19.87 -13.47 0.43
N ARG A 462 -18.95 -13.35 1.40
CA ARG A 462 -18.36 -12.08 1.79
C ARG A 462 -17.70 -11.39 0.60
N THR A 463 -17.76 -10.06 0.58
CA THR A 463 -17.10 -9.25 -0.44
C THR A 463 -15.81 -8.61 0.07
N TRP A 464 -15.56 -8.71 1.39
CA TRP A 464 -14.33 -8.26 2.02
C TRP A 464 -13.27 -9.36 1.97
N VAL A 465 -12.44 -9.31 0.92
CA VAL A 465 -11.32 -10.23 0.69
C VAL A 465 -10.03 -9.43 0.53
N ALA A 466 -9.14 -9.47 1.52
CA ALA A 466 -7.98 -8.61 1.67
C ALA A 466 -7.05 -8.64 0.43
N SER A 467 -6.87 -9.80 -0.19
CA SER A 467 -6.08 -9.98 -1.41
C SER A 467 -6.70 -9.33 -2.64
N GLN A 468 -8.02 -9.07 -2.63
CA GLN A 468 -8.75 -8.34 -3.68
C GLN A 468 -8.90 -6.84 -3.38
N LEU A 469 -8.78 -6.44 -2.11
CA LEU A 469 -8.95 -5.06 -1.67
C LEU A 469 -7.61 -4.30 -1.68
N THR A 470 -6.62 -4.80 -0.93
CA THR A 470 -5.34 -4.13 -0.71
C THR A 470 -4.13 -5.07 -0.80
N PRO A 471 -3.96 -5.84 -1.90
CA PRO A 471 -2.68 -6.52 -2.17
C PRO A 471 -1.53 -5.51 -2.28
N PHE A 472 -0.27 -5.97 -2.34
CA PHE A 472 0.84 -5.08 -2.64
C PHE A 472 0.64 -4.39 -3.99
N SER A 473 0.91 -3.08 -4.10
CA SER A 473 0.63 -2.28 -5.30
C SER A 473 -0.86 -2.23 -5.71
N ALA A 474 -1.77 -2.47 -4.76
CA ALA A 474 -3.21 -2.22 -4.94
C ALA A 474 -3.47 -0.79 -5.39
N ARG A 475 -4.52 -0.60 -6.20
CA ARG A 475 -4.98 0.73 -6.60
C ARG A 475 -6.49 0.84 -6.65
N MET A 476 -6.98 1.99 -6.21
CA MET A 476 -8.32 2.46 -6.50
C MET A 476 -8.25 3.60 -7.51
N VAL A 477 -9.12 3.54 -8.51
CA VAL A 477 -9.23 4.53 -9.57
C VAL A 477 -10.63 5.11 -9.55
N THR A 478 -10.74 6.42 -9.35
CA THR A 478 -12.00 7.16 -9.55
C THR A 478 -11.92 7.92 -10.86
N GLU A 479 -12.82 7.60 -11.78
CA GLU A 479 -12.91 8.25 -13.07
C GLU A 479 -14.10 9.22 -13.09
N ARG A 480 -13.88 10.44 -13.59
CA ARG A 480 -14.94 11.39 -13.96
C ARG A 480 -15.15 11.30 -15.46
N LEU A 481 -16.40 11.21 -15.91
CA LEU A 481 -16.74 11.04 -17.31
C LEU A 481 -17.75 12.08 -17.77
N THR A 482 -17.71 12.39 -19.06
CA THR A 482 -18.77 13.11 -19.77
C THR A 482 -19.41 12.16 -20.77
N CYS A 483 -20.73 12.03 -20.73
CA CYS A 483 -21.47 11.16 -21.65
C CYS A 483 -22.36 11.97 -22.60
N THR A 484 -22.40 11.58 -23.88
CA THR A 484 -23.25 12.18 -24.92
C THR A 484 -24.46 11.27 -25.22
N GLY A 485 -25.64 11.81 -25.50
CA GLY A 485 -26.78 11.04 -26.05
C GLY A 485 -28.01 10.80 -25.15
N THR A 486 -29.12 10.44 -25.79
CA THR A 486 -30.55 10.53 -25.40
C THR A 486 -31.06 9.49 -24.37
N GLY A 487 -30.26 9.09 -23.39
CA GLY A 487 -30.74 8.29 -22.25
C GLY A 487 -31.55 9.15 -21.27
N THR A 488 -32.57 8.58 -20.62
CA THR A 488 -33.48 9.30 -19.68
C THR A 488 -32.77 10.03 -18.54
N ARG A 489 -31.50 9.70 -18.25
CA ARG A 489 -30.65 10.39 -17.26
C ARG A 489 -29.81 11.53 -17.87
N ALA A 490 -29.20 11.37 -19.03
CA ALA A 490 -28.48 12.44 -19.73
C ALA A 490 -29.43 13.55 -20.25
N ALA A 491 -30.69 13.21 -20.49
CA ALA A 491 -31.74 14.17 -20.83
C ALA A 491 -32.13 15.12 -19.66
N ARG A 492 -31.68 14.86 -18.41
CA ARG A 492 -31.92 15.74 -17.25
C ARG A 492 -30.89 16.87 -17.10
N GLY A 493 -30.03 17.09 -18.10
CA GLY A 493 -29.03 18.17 -18.08
C GLY A 493 -27.75 17.85 -17.30
N GLU A 494 -27.67 16.71 -16.61
CA GLU A 494 -26.43 16.23 -15.98
C GLU A 494 -25.63 15.35 -16.94
N SER A 495 -24.49 15.88 -17.39
CA SER A 495 -23.57 15.20 -18.32
C SER A 495 -22.34 14.58 -17.64
N THR A 496 -22.09 14.91 -16.36
CA THR A 496 -20.90 14.47 -15.60
C THR A 496 -21.21 13.29 -14.70
N TRP A 497 -20.41 12.23 -14.84
CA TRP A 497 -20.57 10.94 -14.17
C TRP A 497 -19.31 10.55 -13.42
N VAL A 498 -19.44 9.66 -12.45
CA VAL A 498 -18.35 9.08 -11.70
C VAL A 498 -18.49 7.56 -11.69
N ARG A 499 -17.37 6.84 -11.81
CA ARG A 499 -17.25 5.41 -11.47
C ARG A 499 -15.96 5.14 -10.74
N ILE A 500 -15.95 4.05 -9.97
CA ILE A 500 -14.78 3.63 -9.19
C ILE A 500 -14.40 2.20 -9.56
N LEU A 501 -13.10 1.97 -9.72
CA LEU A 501 -12.51 0.66 -9.89
C LEU A 501 -11.55 0.39 -8.72
N VAL A 502 -11.60 -0.81 -8.16
CA VAL A 502 -10.61 -1.28 -7.17
C VAL A 502 -9.92 -2.49 -7.77
N ASN A 503 -8.61 -2.39 -7.98
CA ASN A 503 -7.80 -3.41 -8.63
C ASN A 503 -8.42 -3.91 -9.95
N ASP A 504 -8.79 -2.96 -10.82
CA ASP A 504 -9.50 -3.14 -12.10
C ASP A 504 -10.95 -3.64 -12.02
N ALA A 505 -11.43 -4.07 -10.85
CA ALA A 505 -12.82 -4.44 -10.68
C ALA A 505 -13.70 -3.19 -10.57
N LEU A 506 -14.61 -3.01 -11.53
CA LEU A 506 -15.66 -1.99 -11.49
C LEU A 506 -16.55 -2.23 -10.27
N GLN A 507 -16.64 -1.22 -9.40
CA GLN A 507 -17.40 -1.29 -8.16
C GLN A 507 -18.84 -0.82 -8.37
N PRO A 508 -19.84 -1.51 -7.79
CA PRO A 508 -21.18 -0.96 -7.69
C PRO A 508 -21.17 0.21 -6.69
N LEU A 509 -21.90 1.28 -7.01
CA LEU A 509 -22.06 2.47 -6.17
C LEU A 509 -23.54 2.65 -5.78
N PRO A 510 -24.12 1.70 -5.02
CA PRO A 510 -25.54 1.72 -4.68
C PRO A 510 -25.93 2.98 -3.90
N PHE A 511 -25.00 3.55 -3.13
CA PHE A 511 -25.18 4.77 -2.35
C PHE A 511 -25.49 6.02 -3.19
N CYS A 512 -25.17 6.03 -4.48
CA CYS A 512 -25.52 7.10 -5.42
C CYS A 512 -26.40 6.62 -6.59
N GLY A 513 -27.02 5.43 -6.46
CA GLY A 513 -27.99 4.91 -7.43
C GLY A 513 -27.38 4.41 -8.74
N SER A 514 -26.13 3.92 -8.71
CA SER A 514 -25.48 3.41 -9.92
C SER A 514 -26.24 2.24 -10.55
N GLY A 515 -26.26 2.20 -11.88
CA GLY A 515 -26.81 1.06 -12.63
C GLY A 515 -25.80 -0.08 -12.79
N LYS A 516 -26.08 -0.98 -13.74
CA LYS A 516 -25.18 -2.09 -14.11
C LYS A 516 -23.83 -1.63 -14.68
N ASP A 517 -23.76 -0.38 -15.11
CA ASP A 517 -22.57 0.29 -15.61
C ASP A 517 -21.67 0.84 -14.49
N GLY A 518 -22.08 0.71 -13.21
CA GLY A 518 -21.29 1.18 -12.07
C GLY A 518 -21.09 2.70 -12.03
N MET A 519 -21.91 3.45 -12.78
CA MET A 519 -21.81 4.91 -12.88
C MET A 519 -22.99 5.58 -12.17
N CYS A 520 -22.71 6.67 -11.47
CA CYS A 520 -23.72 7.62 -10.99
C CYS A 520 -23.33 9.05 -11.36
N THR A 521 -24.28 9.99 -11.29
CA THR A 521 -23.99 11.39 -11.61
C THR A 521 -23.08 11.97 -10.54
N LEU A 522 -22.23 12.94 -10.91
CA LEU A 522 -21.30 13.57 -9.96
C LEU A 522 -22.05 14.21 -8.77
N SER A 523 -23.21 14.82 -9.02
CA SER A 523 -24.06 15.39 -7.97
C SER A 523 -24.54 14.33 -6.98
N ALA A 524 -25.06 13.20 -7.48
CA ALA A 524 -25.51 12.08 -6.63
C ALA A 524 -24.35 11.45 -5.86
N PHE A 525 -23.15 11.34 -6.47
CA PHE A 525 -21.95 10.92 -5.78
C PHE A 525 -21.63 11.86 -4.61
N VAL A 526 -21.48 13.17 -4.86
CA VAL A 526 -21.15 14.16 -3.82
C VAL A 526 -22.19 14.19 -2.71
N GLU A 527 -23.48 14.05 -3.03
CA GLU A 527 -24.54 14.02 -2.03
C GLU A 527 -24.50 12.77 -1.16
N SER A 528 -24.17 11.61 -1.76
CA SER A 528 -24.03 10.36 -1.00
C SER A 528 -22.86 10.35 -0.01
N GLN A 529 -21.87 11.23 -0.16
CA GLN A 529 -20.70 11.34 0.71
C GLN A 529 -20.96 12.22 1.96
N ILE A 530 -22.21 12.28 2.44
CA ILE A 530 -22.62 13.18 3.54
C ILE A 530 -21.79 12.97 4.82
N TYR A 531 -21.49 11.71 5.18
CA TYR A 531 -20.67 11.41 6.36
C TYR A 531 -19.29 12.08 6.29
N ALA A 532 -18.63 12.05 5.13
CA ALA A 532 -17.35 12.71 4.95
C ALA A 532 -17.50 14.25 4.92
N ARG A 533 -18.53 14.75 4.22
CA ARG A 533 -18.81 16.19 4.11
C ARG A 533 -19.22 16.85 5.43
N GLU A 534 -19.64 16.06 6.42
CA GLU A 534 -19.94 16.47 7.79
C GLU A 534 -18.81 16.08 8.76
N ASP A 535 -17.57 16.02 8.26
CA ASP A 535 -16.34 15.80 9.05
C ASP A 535 -16.38 14.51 9.90
N GLY A 536 -17.10 13.48 9.45
CA GLY A 536 -17.23 12.22 10.17
C GLY A 536 -18.29 12.22 11.27
N GLN A 537 -19.20 13.20 11.31
CA GLN A 537 -20.37 13.24 12.22
C GLN A 537 -20.02 13.06 13.72
N GLY A 538 -18.89 13.62 14.15
CA GLY A 538 -18.42 13.52 15.54
C GLY A 538 -17.47 12.36 15.81
N ASP A 539 -17.21 11.47 14.85
CA ASP A 539 -16.29 10.34 15.03
C ASP A 539 -14.83 10.78 15.05
N PHE A 540 -14.48 11.85 14.33
CA PHE A 540 -13.09 12.32 14.29
C PHE A 540 -12.65 12.87 15.64
N GLU A 541 -13.56 13.51 16.37
CA GLU A 541 -13.32 13.97 17.73
C GLU A 541 -13.08 12.81 18.70
N LYS A 542 -13.73 11.64 18.48
CA LYS A 542 -13.54 10.44 19.31
C LYS A 542 -12.15 9.83 19.15
N CYS A 543 -11.47 10.09 18.03
CA CYS A 543 -10.06 9.71 17.86
C CYS A 543 -9.14 10.29 18.94
N PHE A 544 -9.56 11.37 19.61
CA PHE A 544 -8.78 12.08 20.63
C PHE A 544 -9.49 12.24 21.98
N ALA A 545 -10.72 11.72 22.12
CA ALA A 545 -11.47 11.78 23.36
C ALA A 545 -10.87 10.83 24.41
N ALA A 546 -10.65 11.32 25.64
CA ALA A 546 -10.05 10.55 26.73
C ALA A 546 -11.01 9.53 27.35
#